data_AF-A0A452HQG5-F1
#
_entry.id   AF-A0A452HQG5-F1
#
_cell.length_a   1.000
_cell.length_b   1.000
_cell.length_c   1.000
_cell.angle_alpha   90.00
_cell.angle_beta   90.00
_cell.angle_gamma   90.00
#
_symmetry.space_group_name_H-M   'P 1'
#
loop_
_entity.id
_entity.type
_entity.pdbx_description
1 polymer ?
#
loop_
_entity_poly.entity_id
_entity_poly.type
_entity_poly.pdbx_seq_one_letter_code
_entity_poly.pdbx_strand_id
1 'polypeptide(L)'
;MAPPEETRARLARAGQSHLLRFWAELAPAERAALLAALALLPAEELGAHCRRAAEARAAERGPPERSGRRMEPVPAEFLGSVSRSEPATLARWEAEGG
;
A
#
# COMPACT_ATOMS: atom_id res chain seq x y z
N MET A 1 5.80 11.75 32.37
CA MET A 1 4.90 12.53 31.49
C MET A 1 4.04 11.55 30.70
N ALA A 2 2.72 11.73 30.67
CA ALA A 2 1.82 10.91 29.85
C ALA A 2 1.98 11.24 28.35
N PRO A 3 1.66 10.31 27.43
CA PRO A 3 1.62 10.63 26.01
C PRO A 3 0.51 11.66 25.73
N PRO A 4 0.64 12.50 24.69
CA PRO A 4 -0.41 13.43 24.29
C PRO A 4 -1.73 12.71 24.04
N GLU A 5 -2.82 13.21 24.61
CA GLU A 5 -4.13 12.53 24.57
C GLU A 5 -4.66 12.38 23.14
N GLU A 6 -4.39 13.36 22.27
CA GLU A 6 -4.71 13.27 20.84
C GLU A 6 -4.03 12.08 20.15
N THR A 7 -2.72 11.91 20.40
CA THR A 7 -1.96 10.77 19.85
C THR A 7 -2.51 9.46 20.39
N ARG A 8 -2.82 9.40 21.68
CA ARG A 8 -3.39 8.22 22.34
C ARG A 8 -4.75 7.86 21.75
N ALA A 9 -5.66 8.82 21.61
CA ALA A 9 -6.99 8.63 21.06
C ALA A 9 -6.94 8.18 19.59
N ARG A 10 -6.09 8.82 18.77
CA ARG A 10 -5.89 8.44 17.36
C ARG A 10 -5.38 6.99 17.23
N LEU A 11 -4.36 6.62 18.00
CA LEU A 11 -3.85 5.25 17.99
C LEU A 11 -4.87 4.25 18.53
N ALA A 12 -5.67 4.61 19.53
CA ALA A 12 -6.74 3.75 20.04
C ALA A 12 -7.82 3.49 19.00
N ARG A 13 -8.28 4.52 18.27
CA ARG A 13 -9.22 4.37 17.16
C ARG A 13 -8.68 3.46 16.05
N ALA A 14 -7.38 3.53 15.79
CA ALA A 14 -6.68 2.67 14.84
C ALA A 14 -6.36 1.25 15.37
N GLY A 15 -6.67 0.94 16.64
CA GLY A 15 -6.31 -0.33 17.28
C GLY A 15 -4.81 -0.51 17.57
N GLN A 16 -4.03 0.58 17.55
CA GLN A 16 -2.57 0.60 17.67
C GLN A 16 -2.09 1.14 19.03
N SER A 17 -2.90 1.04 20.08
CA SER A 17 -2.54 1.49 21.44
C SER A 17 -1.25 0.86 21.99
N HIS A 18 -0.87 -0.31 21.48
CA HIS A 18 0.34 -1.03 21.88
C HIS A 18 1.63 -0.25 21.62
N LEU A 19 1.65 0.70 20.69
CA LEU A 19 2.82 1.55 20.40
C LEU A 19 3.21 2.44 21.58
N LEU A 20 2.28 2.70 22.51
CA LEU A 20 2.53 3.50 23.72
C LEU A 20 2.80 2.63 24.97
N ARG A 21 2.88 1.30 24.84
CA ARG A 21 3.06 0.36 25.97
C ARG A 21 4.23 0.72 26.87
N PHE A 22 5.36 1.11 26.28
CA PHE A 22 6.62 1.39 26.98
C PHE A 22 6.87 2.90 27.16
N TRP A 23 5.85 3.74 26.96
CA TRP A 23 6.02 5.20 27.01
C TRP A 23 6.63 5.71 28.32
N ALA A 24 6.28 5.07 29.44
CA ALA A 24 6.79 5.41 30.76
C ALA A 24 8.30 5.16 30.90
N GLU A 25 8.84 4.21 30.15
CA GLU A 25 10.25 3.77 30.19
C GLU A 25 11.14 4.63 29.28
N LEU A 26 10.57 5.37 28.33
CA LEU A 26 11.32 6.20 27.38
C LEU A 26 11.89 7.47 28.02
N ALA A 27 13.13 7.78 27.68
CA ALA A 27 13.75 9.06 27.97
C ALA A 27 13.06 10.20 27.20
N PRO A 28 13.21 11.47 27.61
CA PRO A 28 12.56 12.61 26.96
C PRO A 28 12.85 12.72 25.45
N ALA A 29 14.10 12.46 25.04
CA ALA A 29 14.49 12.50 23.63
C ALA A 29 13.82 11.38 22.81
N GLU A 30 13.73 10.17 23.37
CA GLU A 30 13.08 9.03 22.73
C GLU A 30 11.57 9.24 22.60
N ARG A 31 10.93 9.86 23.60
CA ARG A 31 9.52 10.27 23.52
C ARG A 31 9.28 11.26 22.38
N ALA A 32 10.14 12.25 22.23
CA ALA A 32 10.04 13.24 21.16
C ALA A 32 10.21 12.58 19.78
N ALA A 33 11.21 11.70 19.64
CA ALA A 33 11.43 10.96 18.39
C ALA A 33 10.24 10.04 18.05
N LEU A 34 9.71 9.32 19.04
CA LEU A 34 8.53 8.47 18.85
C LEU A 34 7.31 9.30 18.42
N LEU A 35 7.07 10.46 19.02
CA LEU A 35 5.95 11.33 18.61
C LEU A 35 6.10 11.83 17.17
N ALA A 36 7.31 12.24 16.77
CA ALA A 36 7.58 12.66 15.40
C ALA A 36 7.32 11.53 14.40
N ALA A 37 7.76 10.30 14.71
CA ALA A 37 7.48 9.14 13.87
C ALA A 37 5.98 8.80 13.80
N LEU A 38 5.29 8.83 14.95
CA LEU A 38 3.85 8.58 15.01
C LEU A 38 3.05 9.65 14.26
N ALA A 39 3.49 10.90 14.24
CA ALA A 39 2.80 11.97 13.51
C ALA A 39 2.69 11.68 12.01
N LEU A 40 3.72 11.06 11.42
CA LEU A 40 3.78 10.69 10.00
C LEU A 40 3.04 9.39 9.67
N LEU A 41 2.65 8.61 10.67
CA LEU A 41 2.00 7.32 10.48
C LEU A 41 0.52 7.50 10.12
N PRO A 42 0.05 7.03 8.95
CA PRO A 42 -1.38 7.00 8.63
C PRO A 42 -2.03 5.81 9.36
N ALA A 43 -2.20 5.90 10.67
CA ALA A 43 -2.55 4.78 11.55
C ALA A 43 -3.88 4.11 11.18
N GLU A 44 -4.89 4.89 10.79
CA GLU A 44 -6.22 4.38 10.41
C GLU A 44 -6.19 3.64 9.06
N GLU A 45 -5.47 4.19 8.08
CA GLU A 45 -5.34 3.57 6.75
C GLU A 45 -4.52 2.29 6.83
N LEU A 46 -3.38 2.32 7.53
CA LEU A 46 -2.46 1.19 7.60
C LEU A 46 -3.14 -0.08 8.13
N GLY A 47 -3.98 0.05 9.17
CA GLY A 47 -4.75 -1.07 9.72
C GLY A 47 -5.71 -1.66 8.68
N ALA A 48 -6.42 -0.82 7.91
CA ALA A 48 -7.31 -1.28 6.86
C ALA A 48 -6.55 -1.93 5.69
N HIS A 49 -5.40 -1.38 5.29
CA HIS A 49 -4.54 -1.95 4.26
C HIS A 49 -4.03 -3.35 4.65
N CYS A 50 -3.51 -3.50 5.87
CA CYS A 50 -3.02 -4.80 6.34
C CYS A 50 -4.13 -5.85 6.39
N ARG A 51 -5.33 -5.49 6.85
CA ARG A 51 -6.49 -6.41 6.84
C ARG A 51 -6.87 -6.83 5.43
N ARG A 52 -7.03 -5.89 4.50
CA ARG A 52 -7.35 -6.19 3.10
C ARG A 52 -6.31 -7.08 2.45
N ALA A 53 -5.02 -6.84 2.72
CA ALA A 53 -3.94 -7.68 2.21
C ALA A 53 -4.02 -9.12 2.76
N ALA A 54 -4.27 -9.27 4.07
CA ALA A 54 -4.44 -10.58 4.70
C ALA A 54 -5.68 -11.32 4.17
N GLU A 55 -6.80 -10.62 3.99
CA GLU A 55 -8.05 -11.15 3.43
C GLU A 55 -7.86 -11.60 1.98
N ALA A 56 -7.24 -10.78 1.13
CA ALA A 56 -6.93 -11.14 -0.25
C ALA A 56 -6.04 -12.39 -0.31
N ARG A 57 -5.00 -12.45 0.54
CA ARG A 57 -4.13 -13.62 0.63
C ARG A 57 -4.85 -14.87 1.15
N ALA A 58 -5.82 -14.72 2.05
CA ALA A 58 -6.63 -15.86 2.51
C ALA A 58 -7.56 -16.35 1.38
N ALA A 59 -8.14 -15.43 0.60
CA ALA A 59 -9.00 -15.75 -0.54
C ALA A 59 -8.25 -16.49 -1.67
N GLU A 60 -6.98 -16.17 -1.91
CA GLU A 60 -6.11 -16.86 -2.89
C GLU A 60 -5.82 -18.33 -2.54
N ARG A 61 -5.89 -18.70 -1.25
CA ARG A 61 -5.60 -20.06 -0.77
C ARG A 61 -6.79 -21.03 -0.91
N GLY A 62 -7.91 -20.56 -1.47
CA GLY A 62 -9.03 -21.41 -1.85
C GLY A 62 -8.71 -22.35 -3.02
N PRO A 63 -9.64 -23.21 -3.44
CA PRO A 63 -9.46 -24.09 -4.59
C PRO A 63 -8.99 -23.28 -5.83
N PRO A 64 -8.07 -23.83 -6.65
CA PRO A 64 -7.39 -23.12 -7.73
C PRO A 64 -8.35 -22.48 -8.76
N GLU A 65 -9.60 -22.94 -8.81
CA GLU A 65 -10.66 -22.40 -9.67
C GLU A 65 -11.01 -20.93 -9.36
N ARG A 66 -10.71 -20.42 -8.16
CA ARG A 66 -10.95 -19.00 -7.80
C ARG A 66 -9.74 -18.09 -8.02
N SER A 67 -8.53 -18.66 -8.10
CA SER A 67 -7.27 -17.91 -8.17
C SER A 67 -6.90 -17.52 -9.60
N GLY A 68 -7.43 -18.23 -10.59
CA GLY A 68 -7.30 -17.94 -12.02
C GLY A 68 -8.61 -17.44 -12.60
N ARG A 69 -9.12 -16.29 -12.13
CA ARG A 69 -10.22 -15.58 -12.82
C ARG A 69 -9.75 -15.25 -14.24
N ARG A 70 -10.00 -16.19 -15.17
CA ARG A 70 -9.73 -16.20 -16.62
C ARG A 70 -8.81 -15.04 -17.06
N MET A 71 -7.52 -15.15 -16.76
CA MET A 71 -6.55 -14.22 -17.31
C MET A 71 -6.48 -14.49 -18.81
N GLU A 72 -6.96 -13.55 -19.60
CA GLU A 72 -6.87 -13.57 -21.06
C GLU A 72 -5.72 -12.66 -21.50
N PRO A 73 -5.09 -12.94 -22.65
CA PRO A 73 -4.11 -12.03 -23.22
C PRO A 73 -4.75 -10.66 -23.52
N VAL A 74 -3.94 -9.61 -23.42
CA VAL A 74 -4.35 -8.27 -23.85
C VAL A 74 -4.66 -8.32 -25.35
N PRO A 75 -5.83 -7.81 -25.81
CA PRO A 75 -6.16 -7.80 -27.23
C PRO A 75 -5.14 -7.02 -28.07
N ALA A 76 -4.90 -7.50 -29.30
CA ALA A 76 -3.81 -7.02 -30.15
C ALA A 76 -3.95 -5.55 -30.55
N GLU A 77 -5.18 -5.05 -30.66
CA GLU A 77 -5.50 -3.65 -30.94
C GLU A 77 -5.02 -2.68 -29.85
N PHE A 78 -4.76 -3.17 -28.64
CA PHE A 78 -4.21 -2.39 -27.53
C PHE A 78 -2.70 -2.63 -27.33
N LEU A 79 -2.05 -3.44 -28.17
CA LEU A 79 -0.64 -3.76 -28.07
C LEU A 79 0.17 -3.01 -29.12
N GLY A 80 1.16 -2.23 -28.66
CA GLY A 80 2.24 -1.71 -29.50
C GLY A 80 3.57 -2.41 -29.18
N SER A 81 4.36 -2.76 -30.19
CA SER A 81 5.63 -3.47 -29.98
C SER A 81 6.66 -3.08 -31.03
N VAL A 82 7.80 -2.54 -30.60
CA VAL A 82 8.90 -2.14 -31.49
C VAL A 82 9.40 -3.27 -32.38
N SER A 83 9.40 -4.51 -31.89
CA SER A 83 9.87 -5.68 -32.64
C SER A 83 8.80 -6.37 -33.49
N ARG A 84 7.51 -6.07 -33.25
CA ARG A 84 6.38 -6.76 -33.90
C ARG A 84 5.45 -5.83 -34.69
N SER A 85 5.69 -4.53 -34.66
CA SER A 85 4.94 -3.54 -35.42
C SER A 85 5.67 -3.18 -36.71
N GLU A 86 4.90 -2.91 -37.76
CA GLU A 86 5.43 -2.48 -39.05
C GLU A 86 6.24 -1.17 -38.93
N PRO A 87 7.35 -0.99 -39.67
CA PRO A 87 8.17 0.22 -39.62
C PRO A 87 7.38 1.52 -39.86
N ALA A 88 6.36 1.48 -40.73
CA ALA A 88 5.50 2.64 -40.99
C ALA A 88 4.65 3.02 -39.77
N THR A 89 4.20 2.05 -38.98
CA THR A 89 3.47 2.28 -37.74
C THR A 89 4.38 2.94 -36.69
N LEU A 90 5.65 2.51 -36.62
CA LEU A 90 6.64 3.09 -35.71
C LEU A 90 6.97 4.55 -36.09
N ALA A 91 7.21 4.82 -37.37
CA ALA A 91 7.48 6.17 -37.86
C ALA A 91 6.28 7.12 -37.61
N ARG A 92 5.05 6.61 -37.74
CA ARG A 92 3.85 7.39 -37.38
C ARG A 92 3.80 7.72 -35.90
N TRP A 93 4.07 6.76 -35.02
CA TRP A 93 4.09 7.02 -33.57
C TRP A 93 5.16 8.03 -33.16
N GLU A 94 6.35 8.00 -33.79
CA GLU A 94 7.40 8.99 -33.57
C GLU A 94 6.96 10.39 -34.01
N ALA A 95 6.32 10.50 -35.18
CA ALA A 95 5.80 11.78 -35.68
C ALA A 95 4.62 12.33 -34.86
N GLU A 96 3.81 11.47 -34.24
CA GLU A 96 2.70 11.88 -33.37
C GLU A 96 3.17 12.32 -31.97
N GLY A 97 4.34 11.86 -31.52
CA GLY A 97 4.88 12.12 -30.17
C GLY A 97 5.99 13.18 -30.08
N GLY A 98 6.53 13.63 -31.21
CA GLY A 98 7.55 14.69 -31.29
C GLY A 98 6.96 16.09 -31.35
#